data_AF-A0A7C7DM74-F1
#
_entry.id   AF-A0A7C7DM74-F1
#
_cell.length_a   1.000
_cell.length_b   1.000
_cell.length_c   1.000
_cell.angle_alpha   90.00
_cell.angle_beta   90.00
_cell.angle_gamma   90.00
#
_symmetry.space_group_name_H-M   'P 1'
#
loop_
_entity.id
_entity.type
_entity.pdbx_description
1 polymer ?
#
loop_
_entity_poly.entity_id
_entity_poly.type
_entity_poly.pdbx_seq_one_letter_code
_entity_poly.pdbx_strand_id
1 'polypeptide(L)'
;MADDQGAGTGDERRRRGCGKGLAGFVSDDRKARVKEAVGRLYDIIAILRGDGGCPWDRAQTHQSLDRYLLEEAWEVIDAIRTGEMNKLCEELGDLLLQIGLHARIAQEHGYFDLGDVALAISEKMIRRHPHVFGNGEFVARTPEEVVSNWELIKMREAAKAAKRGDLSEECDGTGEGTEDLGETREEYRLGEEMGRIPAHWPATLQAERIQKLAGRVGFDWPDSSGVLDKVREELEEVRVLLKLKRRSEKRISENGTRHEERPDGGEIEGRLEEEIGDLLFSVVNLARFEGINPEKALRNAVRRFGERFGLMEKMAAKQGLRLSEMGSEDMDKLWEAAKSHEKDRPLSGRKTGGYRPKSANEGTEIER
;
A
#
# COMPACT_ATOMS: atom_id res chain seq x y z
N MET A 1 40.70 1.27 72.52
CA MET A 1 39.40 1.91 72.25
C MET A 1 38.80 1.12 71.09
N ALA A 2 38.20 -0.06 71.33
CA ALA A 2 36.86 -0.30 71.91
C ALA A 2 35.81 0.52 71.13
N ASP A 3 35.23 -0.11 70.11
CA ASP A 3 33.80 -0.53 70.00
C ASP A 3 32.98 0.60 69.35
N ASP A 4 32.12 0.39 68.35
CA ASP A 4 30.90 -0.40 68.46
C ASP A 4 30.32 -0.76 67.07
N GLN A 5 29.62 -1.89 67.02
CA GLN A 5 28.90 -2.44 65.88
C GLN A 5 27.45 -1.97 65.88
N GLY A 6 26.85 -1.81 64.71
CA GLY A 6 25.41 -1.57 64.57
C GLY A 6 24.88 -2.12 63.26
N ALA A 7 24.50 -3.40 63.27
CA ALA A 7 23.76 -4.06 62.21
C ALA A 7 22.30 -3.59 62.18
N GLY A 8 21.76 -3.34 60.97
CA GLY A 8 20.36 -3.02 60.75
C GLY A 8 19.93 -3.44 59.34
N THR A 9 19.32 -4.61 59.27
CA THR A 9 18.79 -5.30 58.09
C THR A 9 17.44 -4.73 57.62
N GLY A 10 17.20 -4.72 56.30
CA GLY A 10 15.90 -4.47 55.65
C GLY A 10 15.98 -3.24 54.74
N ASP A 11 15.68 -3.24 53.44
CA ASP A 11 14.69 -4.01 52.69
C ASP A 11 15.11 -3.94 51.19
N GLU A 12 15.71 -5.01 50.68
CA GLU A 12 16.15 -5.16 49.27
C GLU A 12 15.01 -5.58 48.31
N ARG A 13 13.74 -5.28 48.62
CA ARG A 13 12.61 -5.60 47.74
C ARG A 13 11.69 -4.42 47.48
N ARG A 14 12.08 -3.57 46.51
CA ARG A 14 11.12 -2.90 45.60
C ARG A 14 11.86 -2.12 44.52
N ARG A 15 12.13 -2.78 43.38
CA ARG A 15 12.16 -2.21 42.01
C ARG A 15 12.47 -3.32 40.99
N ARG A 16 11.63 -4.37 40.98
CA ARG A 16 11.43 -5.16 39.76
C ARG A 16 10.28 -4.52 39.00
N GLY A 17 10.61 -3.45 38.27
CA GLY A 17 9.73 -2.87 37.26
C GLY A 17 9.99 -3.58 35.94
N CYS A 18 8.93 -4.14 35.37
CA CYS A 18 8.89 -4.89 34.13
C CYS A 18 9.57 -4.13 32.98
N GLY A 19 10.76 -4.60 32.59
CA GLY A 19 11.49 -4.10 31.43
C GLY A 19 11.97 -5.29 30.62
N LYS A 20 11.08 -5.99 29.92
CA LYS A 20 11.51 -6.77 28.76
C LYS A 20 11.83 -5.78 27.64
N GLY A 21 12.93 -5.05 27.81
CA GLY A 21 13.43 -4.08 26.86
C GLY A 21 13.91 -4.78 25.59
N LEU A 22 14.01 -4.02 24.50
CA LEU A 22 14.50 -4.39 23.17
C LEU A 22 15.94 -4.98 23.11
N ALA A 23 16.49 -5.43 24.23
CA ALA A 23 17.79 -6.07 24.36
C ALA A 23 17.69 -7.52 23.87
N GLY A 24 17.79 -7.75 22.56
CA GLY A 24 17.88 -9.11 22.03
C GLY A 24 17.90 -9.27 20.51
N PHE A 25 17.48 -8.28 19.73
CA PHE A 25 17.26 -8.49 18.29
C PHE A 25 18.39 -7.99 17.36
N VAL A 26 19.22 -7.04 17.81
CA VAL A 26 20.29 -6.43 17.01
C VAL A 26 21.44 -6.01 17.93
N SER A 27 22.70 -6.25 17.54
CA SER A 27 23.86 -5.78 18.31
C SER A 27 23.88 -4.25 18.39
N ASP A 28 24.38 -3.72 19.51
CA ASP A 28 24.38 -2.26 19.73
C ASP A 28 25.21 -1.52 18.67
N ASP A 29 26.29 -2.12 18.16
CA ASP A 29 27.09 -1.59 17.05
C ASP A 29 26.28 -1.46 15.75
N ARG A 30 25.42 -2.44 15.45
CA ARG A 30 24.59 -2.39 14.23
C ARG A 30 23.48 -1.34 14.36
N LYS A 31 22.90 -1.18 15.54
CA LYS A 31 21.93 -0.10 15.82
C LYS A 31 22.58 1.27 15.66
N ALA A 32 23.80 1.45 16.21
CA ALA A 32 24.55 2.68 16.09
C ALA A 32 24.84 3.03 14.62
N ARG A 33 25.32 2.07 13.83
CA ARG A 33 25.55 2.24 12.38
C ARG A 33 24.27 2.67 11.64
N VAL A 34 23.12 2.08 11.94
CA VAL A 34 21.85 2.46 11.28
C VAL A 34 21.46 3.89 11.64
N LYS A 35 21.57 4.26 12.91
CA LYS A 35 21.30 5.63 13.36
C LYS A 35 22.21 6.64 12.65
N GLU A 36 23.50 6.34 12.54
CA GLU A 36 24.46 7.18 11.83
C GLU A 36 24.15 7.29 10.33
N ALA A 37 23.84 6.17 9.67
CA ALA A 37 23.54 6.14 8.24
C ALA A 37 22.27 6.94 7.88
N VAL A 38 21.20 6.79 8.67
CA VAL A 38 19.96 7.56 8.49
C VAL A 38 20.19 9.04 8.82
N GLY A 39 20.96 9.34 9.87
CA GLY A 39 21.35 10.72 10.21
C GLY A 39 22.11 11.39 9.06
N ARG A 40 23.06 10.67 8.45
CA ARG A 40 23.80 11.18 7.28
C ARG A 40 22.88 11.49 6.10
N LEU A 41 21.89 10.65 5.81
CA LEU A 41 20.91 10.93 4.75
C LEU A 41 20.09 12.18 5.07
N TYR A 42 19.62 12.30 6.31
CA TYR A 42 18.90 13.48 6.80
C TYR A 42 19.72 14.76 6.61
N ASP A 43 21.01 14.74 6.97
CA ASP A 43 21.92 15.87 6.78
C ASP A 43 22.14 16.21 5.29
N ILE A 44 22.30 15.20 4.43
CA ILE A 44 22.46 15.39 2.98
C ILE A 44 21.23 16.10 2.40
N ILE A 45 20.02 15.65 2.75
CA ILE A 45 18.77 16.25 2.27
C ILE A 45 18.65 17.71 2.75
N ALA A 46 19.02 17.98 4.00
CA ALA A 46 19.04 19.34 4.54
C ALA A 46 20.03 20.25 3.77
N ILE A 47 21.20 19.74 3.38
CA ILE A 47 22.17 20.47 2.56
C ILE A 47 21.62 20.71 1.15
N LEU A 48 21.03 19.70 0.51
CA LEU A 48 20.47 19.81 -0.84
C LEU A 48 19.37 20.87 -0.92
N ARG A 49 18.52 20.96 0.11
CA ARG A 49 17.43 21.94 0.18
C ARG A 49 17.81 23.26 0.87
N GLY A 50 18.99 23.35 1.45
CA GLY A 50 19.47 24.55 2.14
C GLY A 50 19.91 25.68 1.19
N ASP A 51 20.28 26.81 1.77
CA ASP A 51 20.82 27.96 1.04
C ASP A 51 22.10 27.55 0.29
N GLY A 52 22.14 27.83 -1.02
CA GLY A 52 23.24 27.38 -1.88
C GLY A 52 23.21 25.90 -2.28
N GLY A 53 22.18 25.16 -1.87
CA GLY A 53 21.96 23.76 -2.25
C GLY A 53 21.54 23.56 -3.72
N CYS A 54 20.99 22.38 -4.03
CA CYS A 54 20.53 22.04 -5.36
C CYS A 54 19.25 22.82 -5.73
N PRO A 55 19.22 23.56 -6.87
CA PRO A 55 18.04 24.30 -7.30
C PRO A 55 16.80 23.42 -7.52
N TRP A 56 16.99 22.19 -8.02
CA TRP A 56 15.89 21.26 -8.26
C TRP A 56 15.28 20.79 -6.94
N ASP A 57 16.11 20.34 -5.99
CA ASP A 57 15.63 19.85 -4.70
C ASP A 57 14.89 20.94 -3.93
N ARG A 58 15.41 22.19 -3.92
CA ARG A 58 14.72 23.33 -3.27
C ARG A 58 13.35 23.65 -3.88
N ALA A 59 13.20 23.46 -5.19
CA ALA A 59 11.95 23.78 -5.88
C ALA A 59 10.83 22.76 -5.60
N GLN A 60 11.15 21.59 -5.02
CA GLN A 60 10.16 20.54 -4.80
C GLN A 60 9.18 20.89 -3.67
N THR A 61 7.91 20.53 -3.90
CA THR A 61 6.82 20.55 -2.94
C THR A 61 6.33 19.12 -2.70
N HIS A 62 5.42 18.91 -1.75
CA HIS A 62 4.80 17.59 -1.57
C HIS A 62 4.15 17.08 -2.86
N GLN A 63 3.39 17.94 -3.54
CA GLN A 63 2.65 17.58 -4.74
C GLN A 63 3.57 17.29 -5.93
N SER A 64 4.70 17.99 -6.05
CA SER A 64 5.64 17.71 -7.15
C SER A 64 6.37 16.38 -6.97
N LEU A 65 6.45 15.86 -5.73
CA LEU A 65 7.10 14.60 -5.39
C LEU A 65 6.19 13.37 -5.48
N ASP A 66 4.86 13.55 -5.48
CA ASP A 66 3.87 12.45 -5.48
C ASP A 66 4.14 11.41 -6.58
N ARG A 67 4.50 11.87 -7.79
CA ARG A 67 4.83 11.00 -8.92
C ARG A 67 6.04 10.11 -8.62
N TYR A 68 7.12 10.69 -8.11
CA TYR A 68 8.36 9.96 -7.82
C TYR A 68 8.15 8.97 -6.68
N LEU A 69 7.42 9.36 -5.62
CA LEU A 69 7.07 8.44 -4.53
C LEU A 69 6.35 7.18 -5.03
N LEU A 70 5.43 7.34 -6.00
CA LEU A 70 4.78 6.21 -6.64
C LEU A 70 5.76 5.39 -7.49
N GLU A 71 6.58 6.05 -8.32
CA GLU A 71 7.59 5.38 -9.16
C GLU A 71 8.54 4.51 -8.31
N GLU A 72 9.12 5.05 -7.23
CA GLU A 72 10.02 4.29 -6.35
C GLU A 72 9.32 3.12 -5.65
N ALA A 73 8.08 3.31 -5.20
CA ALA A 73 7.30 2.21 -4.63
C ALA A 73 7.08 1.08 -5.65
N TRP A 74 6.99 1.40 -6.94
CA TRP A 74 6.85 0.41 -8.00
C TRP A 74 8.16 -0.28 -8.35
N GLU A 75 9.27 0.44 -8.40
CA GLU A 75 10.59 -0.16 -8.60
C GLU A 75 10.96 -1.12 -7.45
N VAL A 76 10.62 -0.77 -6.20
CA VAL A 76 10.72 -1.70 -5.06
C VAL A 76 9.91 -2.98 -5.30
N ILE A 77 8.66 -2.85 -5.75
CA ILE A 77 7.80 -4.00 -6.05
C ILE A 77 8.38 -4.85 -7.18
N ASP A 78 8.99 -4.23 -8.20
CA ASP A 78 9.64 -4.94 -9.28
C ASP A 78 10.90 -5.69 -8.82
N ALA A 79 11.76 -5.02 -8.05
CA ALA A 79 12.96 -5.63 -7.47
C ALA A 79 12.66 -6.82 -6.55
N ILE A 80 11.56 -6.76 -5.77
CA ILE A 80 11.07 -7.91 -4.98
C ILE A 80 10.72 -9.10 -5.90
N ARG A 81 10.11 -8.83 -7.06
CA ARG A 81 9.66 -9.88 -7.99
C ARG A 81 10.81 -10.53 -8.74
N THR A 82 11.81 -9.75 -9.14
CA THR A 82 12.99 -10.28 -9.82
C THR A 82 13.93 -11.01 -8.87
N GLY A 83 13.84 -10.75 -7.56
CA GLY A 83 14.69 -11.35 -6.54
C GLY A 83 16.10 -10.75 -6.50
N GLU A 84 16.31 -9.61 -7.15
CA GLU A 84 17.60 -8.92 -7.24
C GLU A 84 17.83 -8.08 -5.98
N MET A 85 18.51 -8.66 -4.98
CA MET A 85 18.66 -8.03 -3.65
C MET A 85 19.45 -6.71 -3.67
N ASN A 86 20.38 -6.53 -4.61
CA ASN A 86 21.11 -5.26 -4.75
C ASN A 86 20.18 -4.16 -5.25
N LYS A 87 19.41 -4.45 -6.31
CA LYS A 87 18.40 -3.52 -6.83
C LYS A 87 17.37 -3.22 -5.73
N LEU A 88 16.88 -4.24 -5.02
CA LEU A 88 15.95 -4.02 -3.90
C LEU A 88 16.52 -3.06 -2.83
N CYS A 89 17.81 -3.14 -2.51
CA CYS A 89 18.46 -2.22 -1.57
C CYS A 89 18.54 -0.79 -2.10
N GLU A 90 18.76 -0.62 -3.41
CA GLU A 90 18.80 0.66 -4.12
C GLU A 90 17.41 1.31 -4.10
N GLU A 91 16.39 0.59 -4.60
CA GLU A 91 15.02 1.13 -4.69
C GLU A 91 14.41 1.41 -3.30
N LEU A 92 14.73 0.61 -2.28
CA LEU A 92 14.35 0.92 -0.89
C LEU A 92 15.05 2.17 -0.36
N GLY A 93 16.27 2.44 -0.85
CA GLY A 93 17.00 3.67 -0.57
C GLY A 93 16.36 4.88 -1.22
N ASP A 94 15.93 4.77 -2.48
CA ASP A 94 15.25 5.84 -3.20
C ASP A 94 13.87 6.13 -2.60
N LEU A 95 13.13 5.09 -2.20
CA LEU A 95 11.89 5.27 -1.44
C LEU A 95 12.14 5.96 -0.08
N LEU A 96 13.25 5.63 0.60
CA LEU A 96 13.64 6.30 1.84
C LEU A 96 14.02 7.78 1.61
N LEU A 97 14.69 8.09 0.49
CA LEU A 97 14.97 9.46 0.07
C LEU A 97 13.68 10.27 -0.10
N GLN A 98 12.66 9.70 -0.76
CA GLN A 98 11.36 10.37 -0.91
C GLN A 98 10.73 10.69 0.45
N ILE A 99 10.70 9.72 1.38
CA ILE A 99 10.22 9.96 2.76
C ILE A 99 11.01 11.09 3.44
N GLY A 100 12.34 11.11 3.27
CA GLY A 100 13.22 12.14 3.81
C GLY A 100 12.94 13.53 3.22
N LEU A 101 12.68 13.63 1.91
CA LEU A 101 12.33 14.89 1.24
C LEU A 101 10.99 15.45 1.74
N HIS A 102 9.95 14.61 1.85
CA HIS A 102 8.67 15.03 2.43
C HIS A 102 8.83 15.48 3.89
N ALA A 103 9.57 14.73 4.71
CA ALA A 103 9.84 15.11 6.09
C ALA A 103 10.60 16.44 6.18
N ARG A 104 11.56 16.68 5.28
CA ARG A 104 12.31 17.94 5.23
C ARG A 104 11.43 19.12 4.83
N ILE A 105 10.58 18.97 3.80
CA ILE A 105 9.62 20.00 3.40
C ILE A 105 8.69 20.33 4.57
N ALA A 106 8.16 19.33 5.27
CA ALA A 106 7.30 19.54 6.43
C ALA A 106 8.02 20.30 7.56
N GLN A 107 9.30 19.97 7.80
CA GLN A 107 10.13 20.63 8.79
C GLN A 107 10.41 22.10 8.45
N GLU A 108 10.66 22.42 7.17
CA GLU A 108 10.88 23.78 6.69
C GLU A 108 9.65 24.69 6.94
N HIS A 109 8.46 24.09 7.01
CA HIS A 109 7.21 24.76 7.38
C HIS A 109 6.85 24.65 8.87
N GLY A 110 7.71 24.06 9.71
CA GLY A 110 7.54 23.97 11.16
C GLY A 110 6.53 22.91 11.62
N TYR A 111 6.23 21.90 10.80
CA TYR A 111 5.25 20.85 11.14
C TYR A 111 5.87 19.66 11.89
N PHE A 112 6.72 18.89 11.20
CA PHE A 112 7.36 17.67 11.74
C PHE A 112 8.63 17.34 10.95
N ASP A 113 9.51 16.54 11.53
CA ASP A 113 10.71 16.05 10.86
C ASP A 113 10.74 14.52 10.68
N LEU A 114 11.86 13.98 10.16
CA LEU A 114 12.01 12.55 9.91
C LEU A 114 12.01 11.72 11.21
N GLY A 115 12.49 12.31 12.30
CA GLY A 115 12.46 11.72 13.63
C GLY A 115 11.03 11.58 14.14
N ASP A 116 10.21 12.61 13.98
CA ASP A 116 8.78 12.56 14.32
C ASP A 116 8.04 11.47 13.54
N VAL A 117 8.31 11.34 12.24
CA VAL A 117 7.75 10.26 11.39
C VAL A 117 8.12 8.89 11.96
N ALA A 118 9.40 8.67 12.29
CA ALA A 118 9.88 7.42 12.84
C ALA A 118 9.30 7.11 14.23
N LEU A 119 9.16 8.13 15.09
CA LEU A 119 8.55 8.00 16.41
C LEU A 119 7.05 7.64 16.30
N ALA A 120 6.30 8.37 15.46
CA ALA A 120 4.87 8.15 15.28
C ALA A 120 4.56 6.71 14.83
N ILE A 121 5.32 6.17 13.87
CA ILE A 121 5.13 4.77 13.44
C ILE A 121 5.59 3.79 14.51
N SER A 122 6.69 4.07 15.23
CA SER A 122 7.20 3.20 16.30
C SER A 122 6.20 3.05 17.44
N GLU A 123 5.66 4.16 17.93
CA GLU A 123 4.64 4.16 18.99
C GLU A 123 3.36 3.45 18.54
N LYS A 124 2.92 3.69 17.30
CA LYS A 124 1.78 2.98 16.71
C LYS A 124 2.03 1.47 16.64
N MET A 125 3.22 1.04 16.24
CA MET A 125 3.57 -0.37 16.17
C MET A 125 3.61 -1.01 17.55
N ILE A 126 4.19 -0.36 18.55
CA ILE A 126 4.19 -0.83 19.94
C ILE A 126 2.76 -0.99 20.46
N ARG A 127 1.94 0.04 20.31
CA ARG A 127 0.54 0.05 20.77
C ARG A 127 -0.34 -1.00 20.09
N ARG A 128 -0.12 -1.27 18.81
CA ARG A 128 -0.90 -2.23 18.03
C ARG A 128 -0.37 -3.68 18.09
N HIS A 129 0.75 -3.90 18.78
CA HIS A 129 1.29 -5.24 19.05
C HIS A 129 1.37 -5.51 20.56
N PRO A 130 0.24 -5.44 21.30
CA PRO A 130 0.24 -5.74 22.74
C PRO A 130 0.62 -7.19 23.03
N HIS A 131 0.49 -8.09 22.05
CA HIS A 131 0.96 -9.47 22.14
C HIS A 131 2.50 -9.61 22.10
N VAL A 132 3.21 -8.59 21.60
CA VAL A 132 4.68 -8.54 21.61
C VAL A 132 5.20 -7.65 22.73
N PHE A 133 4.62 -6.45 22.90
CA PHE A 133 5.15 -5.40 23.78
C PHE A 133 4.33 -5.19 25.07
N GLY A 134 3.20 -5.88 25.23
CA GLY A 134 2.36 -5.78 26.43
C GLY A 134 2.77 -6.75 27.54
N ASN A 135 1.99 -6.76 28.62
CA ASN A 135 2.26 -7.56 29.82
C ASN A 135 1.71 -9.01 29.74
N GLY A 136 1.40 -9.51 28.54
CA GLY A 136 0.86 -10.86 28.33
C GLY A 136 -0.67 -10.98 28.42
N GLU A 137 -1.39 -9.87 28.54
CA GLU A 137 -2.87 -9.84 28.49
C GLU A 137 -3.43 -10.20 27.11
N PHE A 138 -2.66 -9.96 26.05
CA PHE A 138 -3.03 -10.29 24.68
C PHE A 138 -2.10 -11.37 24.17
N VAL A 139 -2.67 -12.46 23.67
CA VAL A 139 -1.92 -13.55 23.04
C VAL A 139 -2.46 -13.72 21.64
N ALA A 140 -1.56 -13.67 20.65
CA ALA A 140 -1.86 -14.02 19.28
C ALA A 140 -0.83 -15.06 18.85
N ARG A 141 -1.30 -16.23 18.42
CA ARG A 141 -0.47 -17.39 18.06
C ARG A 141 -0.47 -17.64 16.55
N THR A 142 -1.42 -17.08 15.82
CA THR A 142 -1.48 -17.18 14.36
C THR A 142 -1.46 -15.79 13.69
N PRO A 143 -1.01 -15.70 12.43
CA PRO A 143 -1.09 -14.46 11.65
C PRO A 143 -2.51 -13.89 11.56
N GLU A 144 -3.51 -14.76 11.45
CA GLU A 144 -4.93 -14.37 11.35
C GLU A 144 -5.40 -13.69 12.64
N GLU A 145 -5.05 -14.26 13.80
CA GLU A 145 -5.33 -13.66 15.11
C GLU A 145 -4.64 -12.29 15.26
N VAL A 146 -3.41 -12.14 14.76
CA VAL A 146 -2.70 -10.84 14.76
C VAL A 146 -3.45 -9.82 13.91
N VAL A 147 -3.90 -10.19 12.71
CA VAL A 147 -4.65 -9.30 11.81
C VAL A 147 -5.97 -8.88 12.44
N SER A 148 -6.76 -9.82 12.99
CA SER A 148 -8.02 -9.50 13.66
C SER A 148 -7.83 -8.57 14.86
N ASN A 149 -6.81 -8.82 15.69
CA ASN A 149 -6.46 -7.95 16.81
C ASN A 149 -6.06 -6.55 16.34
N TRP A 150 -5.28 -6.45 15.25
CA TRP A 150 -4.85 -5.18 14.69
C TRP A 150 -6.04 -4.35 14.17
N GLU A 151 -7.01 -5.00 13.51
CA GLU A 151 -8.23 -4.35 13.05
C GLU A 151 -9.09 -3.85 14.21
N LEU A 152 -9.26 -4.65 15.26
CA LEU A 152 -10.01 -4.26 16.47
C LEU A 152 -9.38 -3.04 17.17
N ILE A 153 -8.04 -3.03 17.30
CA ILE A 153 -7.32 -1.89 17.89
C ILE A 153 -7.49 -0.66 16.99
N LYS A 154 -7.37 -0.79 15.66
CA LYS A 154 -7.60 0.32 14.71
C LYS A 154 -9.00 0.92 14.87
N MET A 155 -10.03 0.09 15.03
CA MET A 155 -11.42 0.55 15.23
C MET A 155 -11.56 1.35 16.52
N ARG A 156 -11.03 0.84 17.63
CA ARG A 156 -11.04 1.55 18.93
C ARG A 156 -10.31 2.89 18.87
N GLU A 157 -9.22 2.98 18.11
CA GLU A 157 -8.49 4.23 17.90
C GLU A 157 -9.30 5.25 17.10
N ALA A 158 -9.97 4.83 16.03
CA ALA A 158 -10.82 5.69 15.20
C ALA A 158 -11.99 6.26 16.01
N ALA A 159 -12.66 5.42 16.81
CA ALA A 159 -13.74 5.86 17.71
C ALA A 159 -13.26 6.89 18.76
N LYS A 160 -12.06 6.69 19.33
CA LYS A 160 -11.46 7.64 20.28
C LYS A 160 -11.02 8.96 19.64
N ALA A 161 -10.65 8.94 18.35
CA ALA A 161 -10.30 10.15 17.60
C ALA A 161 -11.56 10.97 17.25
N ALA A 162 -12.65 10.30 16.85
CA ALA A 162 -13.94 10.94 16.63
C ALA A 162 -14.44 11.69 17.88
N LYS A 163 -14.32 11.07 19.08
CA LYS A 163 -14.66 11.70 20.36
C LYS A 163 -13.82 12.92 20.74
N ARG A 164 -12.64 13.10 20.13
CA ARG A 164 -11.71 14.19 20.47
C ARG A 164 -11.84 15.40 19.55
N GLY A 165 -12.42 15.20 18.36
CA GLY A 165 -12.75 16.28 17.42
C GLY A 165 -14.00 17.08 17.79
N ASP A 166 -14.77 16.62 18.79
CA ASP A 166 -16.04 17.22 19.23
C ASP A 166 -15.87 18.16 20.45
N LEU A 167 -14.63 18.46 20.85
CA LEU A 167 -14.29 19.29 22.02
C LEU A 167 -13.50 20.55 21.64
N SER A 168 -13.87 21.22 20.56
CA SER A 168 -13.33 22.53 20.21
C SER A 168 -14.42 23.55 19.84
N GLU A 169 -15.36 23.79 20.76
CA GLU A 169 -16.04 25.08 20.91
C GLU A 169 -16.15 25.37 22.43
N GLU A 170 -15.64 26.53 22.85
CA GLU A 170 -15.58 26.97 24.25
C GLU A 170 -16.96 27.09 24.89
N CYS A 171 -17.14 26.68 26.15
CA CYS A 171 -17.36 27.61 27.28
C CYS A 171 -17.56 26.91 28.66
N ASP A 172 -16.80 27.43 29.64
CA ASP A 172 -17.16 27.85 31.01
C ASP A 172 -17.92 26.94 32.00
N GLY A 173 -17.49 27.01 33.27
CA GLY A 173 -18.38 26.95 34.44
C GLY A 173 -18.79 25.59 35.03
N THR A 174 -18.07 25.17 36.06
CA THR A 174 -18.53 24.52 37.32
C THR A 174 -19.75 23.57 37.30
N GLY A 175 -19.55 22.33 37.77
CA GLY A 175 -20.63 21.53 38.32
C GLY A 175 -20.31 20.04 38.43
N GLU A 176 -20.06 19.58 39.66
CA GLU A 176 -19.97 18.17 40.02
C GLU A 176 -21.28 17.43 39.68
N GLY A 177 -21.15 16.22 39.13
CA GLY A 177 -22.27 15.35 38.82
C GLY A 177 -21.77 13.98 38.38
N THR A 178 -21.56 13.10 39.35
CA THR A 178 -21.43 11.66 39.13
C THR A 178 -22.78 11.11 38.72
N GLU A 179 -22.97 10.71 37.47
CA GLU A 179 -24.08 9.84 37.09
C GLU A 179 -23.72 8.99 35.86
N ASP A 180 -23.77 7.68 36.12
CA ASP A 180 -24.07 6.56 35.22
C ASP A 180 -24.26 6.89 33.73
N LEU A 181 -23.25 6.59 32.91
CA LEU A 181 -23.38 6.57 31.45
C LEU A 181 -23.41 5.12 30.99
N GLY A 182 -24.64 4.58 30.95
CA GLY A 182 -24.97 3.37 30.21
C GLY A 182 -24.41 3.43 28.80
N GLU A 183 -23.94 2.28 28.35
CA GLU A 183 -23.37 2.06 27.02
C GLU A 183 -24.39 2.41 25.94
N THR A 184 -24.42 3.68 25.52
CA THR A 184 -25.08 4.08 24.29
C THR A 184 -24.27 3.47 23.14
N ARG A 185 -24.91 2.53 22.45
CA ARG A 185 -24.40 1.85 21.26
C ARG A 185 -24.35 2.88 20.12
N GLU A 186 -23.41 3.81 20.17
CA GLU A 186 -23.20 4.84 19.14
C GLU A 186 -22.99 4.16 17.79
N GLU A 187 -23.89 4.45 16.87
CA GLU A 187 -24.00 3.85 15.55
C GLU A 187 -22.73 4.11 14.74
N TYR A 188 -22.01 3.05 14.38
CA TYR A 188 -20.79 3.13 13.58
C TYR A 188 -21.11 3.70 12.19
N ARG A 189 -20.71 4.94 11.91
CA ARG A 189 -20.97 5.60 10.62
C ARG A 189 -19.98 5.13 9.55
N LEU A 190 -20.20 3.92 9.03
CA LEU A 190 -19.36 3.31 7.99
C LEU A 190 -19.19 4.20 6.75
N GLY A 191 -20.24 4.95 6.39
CA GLY A 191 -20.21 5.90 5.26
C GLY A 191 -19.14 6.99 5.42
N GLU A 192 -18.90 7.47 6.64
CA GLU A 192 -17.83 8.46 6.91
C GLU A 192 -16.44 7.83 6.81
N GLU A 193 -16.26 6.55 7.16
CA GLU A 193 -14.98 5.85 6.98
C GLU A 193 -14.69 5.61 5.50
N MET A 194 -15.72 5.26 4.71
CA MET A 194 -15.61 5.14 3.26
C MET A 194 -15.27 6.47 2.60
N GLY A 195 -15.90 7.57 3.03
CA GLY A 195 -15.60 8.93 2.55
C GLY A 195 -14.19 9.44 2.91
N ARG A 196 -13.50 8.81 3.86
CA ARG A 196 -12.10 9.12 4.23
C ARG A 196 -11.07 8.31 3.43
N ILE A 197 -11.50 7.46 2.49
CA ILE A 197 -10.57 6.77 1.59
C ILE A 197 -9.90 7.82 0.69
N PRO A 198 -8.55 7.86 0.62
CA PRO A 198 -7.88 8.91 -0.13
C PRO A 198 -8.18 8.82 -1.62
N ALA A 199 -8.69 9.91 -2.20
CA ALA A 199 -9.07 9.99 -3.61
C ALA A 199 -7.90 9.78 -4.59
N HIS A 200 -6.66 10.01 -4.15
CA HIS A 200 -5.45 9.84 -4.97
C HIS A 200 -5.00 8.37 -5.08
N TRP A 201 -5.61 7.44 -4.35
CA TRP A 201 -5.29 6.01 -4.51
C TRP A 201 -5.76 5.49 -5.87
N PRO A 202 -5.09 4.48 -6.45
CA PRO A 202 -5.62 3.79 -7.63
C PRO A 202 -7.05 3.30 -7.36
N ALA A 203 -7.94 3.46 -8.35
CA ALA A 203 -9.36 3.15 -8.21
C ALA A 203 -9.61 1.69 -7.77
N THR A 204 -8.77 0.75 -8.23
CA THR A 204 -8.79 -0.67 -7.84
C THR A 204 -8.55 -0.87 -6.33
N LEU A 205 -7.64 -0.08 -5.73
CA LEU A 205 -7.34 -0.12 -4.31
C LEU A 205 -8.44 0.55 -3.48
N GLN A 206 -9.01 1.65 -4.00
CA GLN A 206 -10.18 2.28 -3.38
C GLN A 206 -11.36 1.31 -3.35
N ALA A 207 -11.69 0.69 -4.48
CA ALA A 207 -12.77 -0.30 -4.60
C ALA A 207 -12.56 -1.49 -3.66
N GLU A 208 -11.36 -2.09 -3.64
CA GLU A 208 -11.03 -3.18 -2.71
C GLU A 208 -11.21 -2.74 -1.23
N ARG A 209 -10.81 -1.50 -0.90
CA ARG A 209 -10.93 -0.98 0.47
C ARG A 209 -12.38 -0.76 0.86
N ILE A 210 -13.20 -0.15 -0.01
CA ILE A 210 -14.64 0.07 0.22
C ILE A 210 -15.34 -1.27 0.47
N GLN A 211 -15.05 -2.28 -0.36
CA GLN A 211 -15.66 -3.61 -0.23
C GLN A 211 -15.26 -4.30 1.08
N LYS A 212 -13.98 -4.20 1.48
CA LYS A 212 -13.52 -4.69 2.80
C LYS A 212 -14.21 -3.96 3.95
N LEU A 213 -14.50 -2.66 3.81
CA LEU A 213 -15.24 -1.91 4.83
C LEU A 213 -16.69 -2.36 4.90
N ALA A 214 -17.35 -2.55 3.76
CA ALA A 214 -18.71 -3.05 3.68
C ALA A 214 -18.87 -4.44 4.32
N GLY A 215 -17.93 -5.36 4.03
CA GLY A 215 -17.99 -6.70 4.61
C GLY A 215 -17.85 -6.75 6.13
N ARG A 216 -17.24 -5.75 6.77
CA ARG A 216 -17.10 -5.68 8.24
C ARG A 216 -18.45 -5.55 8.97
N VAL A 217 -19.45 -4.96 8.33
CA VAL A 217 -20.81 -4.85 8.91
C VAL A 217 -21.71 -6.01 8.49
N GLY A 218 -21.13 -7.05 7.89
CA GLY A 218 -21.87 -8.19 7.34
C GLY A 218 -22.53 -7.91 5.99
N PHE A 219 -22.24 -6.77 5.36
CA PHE A 219 -22.64 -6.50 3.97
C PHE A 219 -21.60 -7.14 3.04
N ASP A 220 -21.62 -8.47 2.98
CA ASP A 220 -20.76 -9.27 2.11
C ASP A 220 -21.48 -10.54 1.62
N TRP A 221 -20.90 -11.17 0.60
CA TRP A 221 -21.37 -12.47 0.10
C TRP A 221 -20.80 -13.63 0.94
N PRO A 222 -21.51 -14.77 1.01
CA PRO A 222 -21.02 -15.94 1.74
C PRO A 222 -19.79 -16.58 1.09
N ASP A 223 -19.69 -16.51 -0.25
CA ASP A 223 -18.61 -17.08 -1.04
C ASP A 223 -18.51 -16.39 -2.41
N SER A 224 -17.52 -16.79 -3.22
CA SER A 224 -17.25 -16.16 -4.52
C SER A 224 -18.29 -16.47 -5.60
N SER A 225 -19.21 -17.42 -5.41
CA SER A 225 -20.25 -17.73 -6.40
C SER A 225 -21.23 -16.56 -6.58
N GLY A 226 -21.69 -15.96 -5.49
CA GLY A 226 -22.58 -14.79 -5.54
C GLY A 226 -21.90 -13.56 -6.16
N VAL A 227 -20.58 -13.42 -5.97
CA VAL A 227 -19.81 -12.35 -6.61
C VAL A 227 -19.65 -12.60 -8.11
N LEU A 228 -19.42 -13.85 -8.52
CA LEU A 228 -19.39 -14.22 -9.93
C LEU A 228 -20.73 -13.99 -10.61
N ASP A 229 -21.85 -14.24 -9.93
CA ASP A 229 -23.18 -13.95 -10.44
C ASP A 229 -23.34 -12.44 -10.67
N LYS A 230 -22.90 -11.61 -9.73
CA LYS A 230 -22.91 -10.14 -9.89
C LYS A 230 -22.03 -9.68 -11.05
N VAL A 231 -20.83 -10.25 -11.23
CA VAL A 231 -19.99 -9.95 -12.41
C VAL A 231 -20.72 -10.28 -13.73
N ARG A 232 -21.50 -11.37 -13.78
CA ARG A 232 -22.28 -11.71 -14.97
C ARG A 232 -23.46 -10.75 -15.19
N GLU A 233 -24.10 -10.31 -14.12
CA GLU A 233 -25.16 -9.30 -14.13
C GLU A 233 -24.65 -8.00 -14.77
N GLU A 234 -23.60 -7.40 -14.20
CA GLU A 234 -23.03 -6.14 -14.72
C GLU A 234 -22.58 -6.26 -16.18
N LEU A 235 -22.02 -7.41 -16.55
CA LEU A 235 -21.61 -7.65 -17.94
C LEU A 235 -22.80 -7.68 -18.91
N GLU A 236 -23.96 -8.20 -18.49
CA GLU A 236 -25.16 -8.18 -19.34
C GLU A 236 -25.77 -6.78 -19.40
N GLU A 237 -25.70 -5.98 -18.33
CA GLU A 237 -26.14 -4.56 -18.35
C GLU A 237 -25.34 -3.74 -19.38
N VAL A 238 -24.00 -3.85 -19.33
CA VAL A 238 -23.11 -3.28 -20.37
C VAL A 238 -23.49 -3.79 -21.77
N ARG A 239 -23.78 -5.08 -21.92
CA ARG A 239 -24.14 -5.67 -23.21
C ARG A 239 -25.44 -5.11 -23.77
N VAL A 240 -26.44 -4.89 -22.91
CA VAL A 240 -27.73 -4.31 -23.28
C VAL A 240 -27.53 -2.87 -23.78
N LEU A 241 -26.77 -2.05 -23.05
CA LEU A 241 -26.47 -0.68 -23.46
C LEU A 241 -25.70 -0.61 -24.80
N LEU A 242 -24.71 -1.48 -25.01
CA LEU A 242 -24.01 -1.57 -26.30
C LEU A 242 -24.92 -1.99 -27.47
N LYS A 243 -25.96 -2.80 -27.23
CA LYS A 243 -26.97 -3.13 -28.27
C LYS A 243 -27.84 -1.90 -28.58
N LEU A 244 -28.22 -1.14 -27.56
CA LEU A 244 -28.99 0.10 -27.73
C LEU A 244 -28.19 1.16 -28.49
N LYS A 245 -26.92 1.38 -28.11
CA LYS A 245 -25.99 2.31 -28.79
C LYS A 245 -25.85 1.98 -30.29
N ARG A 246 -25.61 0.72 -30.64
CA ARG A 246 -25.53 0.31 -32.06
C ARG A 246 -26.82 0.53 -32.84
N ARG A 247 -27.99 0.32 -32.19
CA ARG A 247 -29.29 0.55 -32.83
C ARG A 247 -29.57 2.03 -33.04
N SER A 248 -29.18 2.90 -32.10
CA SER A 248 -29.33 4.35 -32.26
C SER A 248 -28.42 4.87 -33.37
N GLU A 249 -27.15 4.45 -33.41
CA GLU A 249 -26.18 4.79 -34.46
C GLU A 249 -26.65 4.36 -35.86
N LYS A 250 -27.17 3.12 -35.99
CA LYS A 250 -27.67 2.62 -37.28
C LYS A 250 -28.86 3.43 -37.78
N ARG A 251 -29.82 3.78 -36.91
CA ARG A 251 -30.95 4.64 -37.26
C ARG A 251 -30.51 6.04 -37.69
N ILE A 252 -29.43 6.57 -37.12
CA ILE A 252 -28.88 7.88 -37.50
C ILE A 252 -28.27 7.81 -38.91
N SER A 253 -27.52 6.75 -39.21
CA SER A 253 -26.94 6.54 -40.54
C SER A 253 -28.00 6.39 -41.65
N GLU A 254 -29.18 5.86 -41.31
CA GLU A 254 -30.29 5.65 -42.25
C GLU A 254 -31.20 6.90 -42.41
N ASN A 255 -31.40 7.69 -41.34
CA ASN A 255 -32.30 8.87 -41.36
C ASN A 255 -31.60 10.24 -41.51
N GLY A 256 -30.28 10.29 -41.69
CA GLY A 256 -29.54 11.51 -42.06
C GLY A 256 -29.61 12.68 -41.06
N THR A 257 -30.02 12.43 -39.81
CA THR A 257 -30.12 13.49 -38.79
C THR A 257 -28.72 13.78 -38.23
N ARG A 258 -28.29 15.06 -38.25
CA ARG A 258 -26.98 15.49 -37.75
C ARG A 258 -26.81 15.19 -36.26
N HIS A 259 -25.58 14.83 -35.87
CA HIS A 259 -25.17 14.40 -34.53
C HIS A 259 -25.38 15.44 -33.40
N GLU A 260 -25.65 16.70 -33.71
CA GLU A 260 -25.53 17.80 -32.75
C GLU A 260 -26.84 18.13 -31.97
N GLU A 261 -27.98 17.54 -32.30
CA GLU A 261 -29.29 17.93 -31.72
C GLU A 261 -30.05 16.78 -31.04
N ARG A 262 -29.39 15.89 -30.28
CA ARG A 262 -30.13 14.96 -29.39
C ARG A 262 -29.63 14.93 -27.95
N PRO A 263 -30.53 15.11 -26.96
CA PRO A 263 -30.20 14.97 -25.55
C PRO A 263 -29.85 13.53 -25.12
N ASP A 264 -30.35 12.51 -25.84
CA ASP A 264 -30.26 11.10 -25.44
C ASP A 264 -28.89 10.43 -25.74
N GLY A 265 -28.04 11.02 -26.57
CA GLY A 265 -26.75 10.44 -26.95
C GLY A 265 -25.77 10.37 -25.78
N GLY A 266 -25.63 11.50 -25.08
CA GLY A 266 -24.84 11.60 -23.85
C GLY A 266 -25.43 10.79 -22.70
N GLU A 267 -26.75 10.56 -22.68
CA GLU A 267 -27.40 9.74 -21.65
C GLU A 267 -27.02 8.25 -21.78
N ILE A 268 -26.98 7.70 -23.00
CA ILE A 268 -26.54 6.31 -23.23
C ILE A 268 -25.05 6.15 -22.91
N GLU A 269 -24.23 7.15 -23.24
CA GLU A 269 -22.79 7.12 -22.98
C GLU A 269 -22.47 7.23 -21.49
N GLY A 270 -23.14 8.12 -20.76
CA GLY A 270 -23.00 8.23 -19.30
C GLY A 270 -23.43 6.94 -18.59
N ARG A 271 -24.58 6.36 -18.97
CA ARG A 271 -25.01 5.06 -18.42
C ARG A 271 -24.04 3.94 -18.75
N LEU A 272 -23.48 3.93 -19.97
CA LEU A 272 -22.48 2.91 -20.33
C LEU A 272 -21.21 3.04 -19.50
N GLU A 273 -20.78 4.27 -19.17
CA GLU A 273 -19.66 4.52 -18.27
C GLU A 273 -19.95 4.00 -16.85
N GLU A 274 -21.16 4.26 -16.33
CA GLU A 274 -21.63 3.74 -15.03
C GLU A 274 -21.58 2.21 -14.98
N GLU A 275 -22.20 1.51 -15.94
CA GLU A 275 -22.22 0.04 -15.97
C GLU A 275 -20.82 -0.57 -16.15
N ILE A 276 -19.93 0.08 -16.92
CA ILE A 276 -18.53 -0.37 -17.03
C ILE A 276 -17.82 -0.18 -15.68
N GLY A 277 -18.10 0.91 -14.97
CA GLY A 277 -17.62 1.14 -13.61
C GLY A 277 -18.04 0.03 -12.65
N ASP A 278 -19.32 -0.34 -12.65
CA ASP A 278 -19.87 -1.38 -11.79
C ASP A 278 -19.34 -2.77 -12.14
N LEU A 279 -19.13 -3.06 -13.44
CA LEU A 279 -18.43 -4.27 -13.88
C LEU A 279 -17.00 -4.33 -13.33
N LEU A 280 -16.23 -3.25 -13.45
CA LEU A 280 -14.86 -3.19 -12.92
C LEU A 280 -14.85 -3.34 -11.39
N PHE A 281 -15.78 -2.68 -10.70
CA PHE A 281 -15.96 -2.78 -9.25
C PHE A 281 -16.27 -4.22 -8.82
N SER A 282 -17.15 -4.90 -9.54
CA SER A 282 -17.52 -6.30 -9.31
C SER A 282 -16.35 -7.26 -9.55
N VAL A 283 -15.54 -7.02 -10.59
CA VAL A 283 -14.31 -7.81 -10.84
C VAL A 283 -13.26 -7.60 -9.73
N VAL A 284 -13.14 -6.38 -9.19
CA VAL A 284 -12.29 -6.12 -8.02
C VAL A 284 -12.79 -6.91 -6.80
N ASN A 285 -14.12 -6.99 -6.61
CA ASN A 285 -14.71 -7.76 -5.52
C ASN A 285 -14.39 -9.26 -5.66
N LEU A 286 -14.47 -9.79 -6.88
CA LEU A 286 -14.07 -11.17 -7.16
C LEU A 286 -12.60 -11.41 -6.77
N ALA A 287 -11.70 -10.51 -7.18
CA ALA A 287 -10.29 -10.61 -6.82
C ALA A 287 -10.09 -10.61 -5.29
N ARG A 288 -10.81 -9.74 -4.57
CA ARG A 288 -10.79 -9.68 -3.11
C ARG A 288 -11.19 -11.02 -2.46
N PHE A 289 -12.28 -11.64 -2.92
CA PHE A 289 -12.77 -12.93 -2.40
C PHE A 289 -11.76 -14.06 -2.59
N GLU A 290 -11.04 -14.04 -3.70
CA GLU A 290 -9.99 -15.03 -4.00
C GLU A 290 -8.63 -14.68 -3.37
N GLY A 291 -8.55 -13.64 -2.54
CA GLY A 291 -7.31 -13.17 -1.92
C GLY A 291 -6.28 -12.62 -2.91
N ILE A 292 -6.73 -12.23 -4.11
CA ILE A 292 -5.90 -11.69 -5.18
C ILE A 292 -5.91 -10.16 -5.09
N ASN A 293 -4.74 -9.54 -5.04
CA ASN A 293 -4.63 -8.09 -5.13
C ASN A 293 -4.98 -7.64 -6.58
N PRO A 294 -6.07 -6.87 -6.78
CA PRO A 294 -6.59 -6.53 -8.12
C PRO A 294 -5.62 -5.65 -8.91
N GLU A 295 -4.99 -4.67 -8.26
CA GLU A 295 -4.03 -3.76 -8.87
C GLU A 295 -2.80 -4.52 -9.40
N LYS A 296 -2.26 -5.43 -8.58
CA LYS A 296 -1.17 -6.33 -8.97
C LYS A 296 -1.58 -7.24 -10.12
N ALA A 297 -2.79 -7.80 -10.10
CA ALA A 297 -3.28 -8.69 -11.15
C ALA A 297 -3.40 -7.95 -12.50
N LEU A 298 -3.98 -6.76 -12.51
CA LEU A 298 -4.14 -5.93 -13.70
C LEU A 298 -2.78 -5.50 -14.27
N ARG A 299 -1.84 -5.06 -13.41
CA ARG A 299 -0.47 -4.73 -13.84
C ARG A 299 0.26 -5.90 -14.48
N ASN A 300 0.12 -7.08 -13.89
CA ASN A 300 0.71 -8.29 -14.48
C ASN A 300 0.12 -8.60 -15.86
N ALA A 301 -1.17 -8.33 -16.07
CA ALA A 301 -1.80 -8.46 -17.39
C ALA A 301 -1.24 -7.45 -18.40
N VAL A 302 -1.11 -6.18 -18.01
CA VAL A 302 -0.53 -5.11 -18.86
C VAL A 302 0.92 -5.44 -19.23
N ARG A 303 1.74 -5.87 -18.27
CA ARG A 303 3.14 -6.28 -18.54
C ARG A 303 3.20 -7.44 -19.53
N ARG A 304 2.42 -8.51 -19.32
CA ARG A 304 2.37 -9.66 -20.24
C ARG A 304 1.94 -9.22 -21.65
N PHE A 305 0.99 -8.30 -21.74
CA PHE A 305 0.59 -7.74 -23.02
C PHE A 305 1.76 -7.05 -23.72
N GLY A 306 2.49 -6.16 -23.02
CA GLY A 306 3.66 -5.48 -23.56
C GLY A 306 4.79 -6.43 -23.99
N GLU A 307 5.06 -7.46 -23.18
CA GLU A 307 6.06 -8.49 -23.51
C GLU A 307 5.67 -9.28 -24.77
N ARG A 308 4.39 -9.68 -24.88
CA ARG A 308 3.89 -10.37 -26.07
C ARG A 308 3.97 -9.48 -27.30
N PHE A 309 3.60 -8.21 -27.17
CA PHE A 309 3.68 -7.26 -28.26
C PHE A 309 5.12 -7.06 -28.73
N GLY A 310 6.07 -6.90 -27.81
CA GLY A 310 7.51 -6.82 -28.15
C GLY A 310 8.07 -8.10 -28.77
N LEU A 311 7.53 -9.28 -28.43
CA LEU A 311 7.86 -10.52 -29.13
C LEU A 311 7.28 -10.55 -30.54
N MET A 312 6.04 -10.10 -30.73
CA MET A 312 5.44 -9.98 -32.06
C MET A 312 6.25 -9.06 -32.96
N GLU A 313 6.71 -7.91 -32.45
CA GLU A 313 7.58 -6.99 -33.21
C GLU A 313 8.88 -7.68 -33.65
N LYS A 314 9.52 -8.43 -32.75
CA LYS A 314 10.73 -9.21 -33.09
C LYS A 314 10.45 -10.30 -34.12
N MET A 315 9.28 -10.96 -34.05
CA MET A 315 8.89 -11.99 -35.00
C MET A 315 8.57 -11.39 -36.38
N ALA A 316 7.86 -10.27 -36.44
CA ALA A 316 7.57 -9.53 -37.66
C ALA A 316 8.87 -9.03 -38.31
N ALA A 317 9.79 -8.48 -37.51
CA ALA A 317 11.09 -8.01 -37.99
C ALA A 317 11.93 -9.13 -38.61
N LYS A 318 11.87 -10.36 -38.08
CA LYS A 318 12.52 -11.54 -38.69
C LYS A 318 11.94 -11.90 -40.06
N GLN A 319 10.70 -11.53 -40.32
CA GLN A 319 10.03 -11.69 -41.62
C GLN A 319 10.25 -10.48 -42.54
N GLY A 320 11.03 -9.47 -42.10
CA GLY A 320 11.27 -8.24 -42.85
C GLY A 320 10.07 -7.29 -42.90
N LEU A 321 9.08 -7.46 -42.01
CA LEU A 321 7.83 -6.69 -41.98
C LEU A 321 7.73 -5.87 -40.69
N ARG A 322 6.99 -4.75 -40.75
CA ARG A 322 6.52 -4.05 -39.55
C ARG A 322 5.09 -4.47 -39.21
N LEU A 323 4.74 -4.52 -37.91
CA LEU A 323 3.38 -4.88 -37.48
C LEU A 323 2.30 -3.99 -38.11
N SER A 324 2.58 -2.70 -38.31
CA SER A 324 1.67 -1.76 -38.96
C SER A 324 1.35 -2.09 -40.43
N GLU A 325 2.17 -2.91 -41.07
CA GLU A 325 2.04 -3.34 -42.46
C GLU A 325 1.35 -4.70 -42.58
N MET A 326 1.03 -5.35 -41.44
CA MET A 326 0.42 -6.68 -41.38
C MET A 326 -1.10 -6.60 -41.25
N GLY A 327 -1.81 -7.56 -41.83
CA GLY A 327 -3.24 -7.75 -41.62
C GLY A 327 -3.54 -8.27 -40.21
N SER A 328 -4.77 -8.07 -39.73
CA SER A 328 -5.21 -8.52 -38.40
C SER A 328 -5.03 -10.03 -38.20
N GLU A 329 -5.31 -10.84 -39.23
CA GLU A 329 -5.14 -12.29 -39.16
C GLU A 329 -3.68 -12.72 -38.96
N ASP A 330 -2.73 -12.00 -39.57
CA ASP A 330 -1.30 -12.32 -39.42
C ASP A 330 -0.75 -11.82 -38.08
N MET A 331 -1.26 -10.69 -37.58
CA MET A 331 -0.98 -10.22 -36.22
C MET A 331 -1.53 -11.21 -35.17
N ASP A 332 -2.73 -11.77 -35.39
CA ASP A 332 -3.31 -12.78 -34.50
C ASP A 332 -2.46 -14.07 -34.48
N LYS A 333 -1.93 -14.51 -35.62
CA LYS A 333 -0.98 -15.64 -35.69
C LYS A 333 0.29 -15.35 -34.88
N LEU A 334 0.87 -14.15 -35.02
CA LEU A 334 2.04 -13.74 -34.24
C LEU A 334 1.73 -13.66 -32.74
N TRP A 335 0.53 -13.20 -32.37
CA TRP A 335 0.08 -13.11 -30.99
C TRP A 335 -0.06 -14.50 -30.34
N GLU A 336 -0.66 -15.47 -31.03
CA GLU A 336 -0.76 -16.85 -30.55
C GLU A 336 0.60 -17.56 -30.49
N ALA A 337 1.51 -17.25 -31.42
CA ALA A 337 2.90 -17.70 -31.35
C ALA A 337 3.64 -17.12 -30.13
N ALA A 338 3.47 -15.83 -29.85
CA ALA A 338 4.05 -15.17 -28.68
C ALA A 338 3.53 -15.75 -27.35
N LYS A 339 2.21 -16.04 -27.26
CA LYS A 339 1.61 -16.74 -26.11
C LYS A 339 2.21 -18.12 -25.89
N SER A 340 2.42 -18.89 -26.96
CA SER A 340 2.94 -20.26 -26.88
C SER A 340 4.40 -20.26 -26.40
N HIS A 341 5.21 -19.32 -26.88
CA HIS A 341 6.60 -19.14 -26.47
C HIS A 341 6.76 -18.76 -24.97
N GLU A 342 5.73 -18.17 -24.36
CA GLU A 342 5.70 -17.85 -22.92
C GLU A 342 5.37 -19.09 -22.07
N LYS A 343 4.43 -19.94 -22.52
CA LYS A 343 4.01 -21.16 -21.80
C LYS A 343 5.14 -22.20 -21.70
N ASP A 344 6.02 -22.25 -22.69
CA ASP A 344 7.17 -23.16 -22.72
C ASP A 344 8.38 -22.62 -21.93
N ARG A 345 8.29 -21.42 -21.35
CA ARG A 345 9.35 -20.90 -20.49
C ARG A 345 9.28 -21.64 -19.14
N PRO A 346 10.30 -22.43 -18.76
CA PRO A 346 10.31 -23.05 -17.44
C PRO A 346 10.21 -21.94 -16.38
N LEU A 347 9.53 -22.22 -15.26
CA LEU A 347 9.46 -21.37 -14.05
C LEU A 347 10.88 -21.15 -13.48
N SER A 348 11.71 -20.40 -14.19
CA SER A 348 13.14 -20.26 -13.97
C SER A 348 13.46 -18.81 -13.59
N GLY A 349 13.04 -18.47 -12.39
CA GLY A 349 13.51 -17.29 -11.64
C GLY A 349 14.24 -17.64 -10.34
N ARG A 350 14.37 -18.94 -9.97
CA ARG A 350 15.21 -19.34 -8.84
C ARG A 350 16.67 -19.46 -9.28
N LYS A 351 17.32 -18.34 -9.60
CA LYS A 351 18.77 -18.28 -9.39
C LYS A 351 18.95 -18.09 -7.89
N THR A 352 19.21 -19.18 -7.17
CA THR A 352 19.78 -19.10 -5.83
C THR A 352 21.17 -18.50 -5.96
N GLY A 353 21.26 -17.17 -6.02
CA GLY A 353 22.48 -16.44 -5.78
C GLY A 353 22.88 -16.71 -4.34
N GLY A 354 23.81 -17.65 -4.15
CA GLY A 354 24.34 -17.99 -2.84
C GLY A 354 24.96 -16.76 -2.21
N TYR A 355 24.25 -16.16 -1.25
CA TYR A 355 24.83 -15.22 -0.32
C TYR A 355 25.85 -15.97 0.53
N ARG A 356 27.14 -15.73 0.27
CA ARG A 356 28.24 -16.18 1.12
C ARG A 356 28.57 -15.02 2.07
N PRO A 357 28.22 -15.11 3.37
CA PRO A 357 28.64 -14.07 4.31
C PRO A 357 30.16 -14.05 4.38
N LYS A 358 30.77 -12.87 4.30
CA LYS A 358 32.20 -12.69 4.57
C LYS A 358 32.45 -13.08 6.03
N SER A 359 33.06 -14.24 6.25
CA SER A 359 33.60 -14.63 7.55
C SER A 359 34.82 -13.75 7.84
N ALA A 360 34.79 -13.12 9.01
CA ALA A 360 35.95 -12.47 9.60
C ALA A 360 36.92 -13.53 10.15
N ASN A 361 38.22 -13.25 10.00
CA ASN A 361 39.39 -13.80 10.71
C ASN A 361 39.67 -15.31 10.68
N GLU A 362 40.67 -15.68 9.88
CA GLU A 362 41.76 -16.60 10.25
C GLU A 362 43.02 -15.97 9.63
N GLY A 363 44.02 -15.52 10.39
CA GLY A 363 44.96 -16.38 11.09
C GLY A 363 46.25 -16.41 10.27
N THR A 364 47.14 -15.44 10.51
CA THR A 364 48.50 -15.39 9.96
C THR A 364 49.32 -16.58 10.46
N GLU A 365 49.61 -17.52 9.58
CA GLU A 365 50.75 -18.43 9.67
C GLU A 365 51.74 -18.04 8.56
N ILE A 366 52.91 -17.55 8.95
CA ILE A 366 54.09 -17.47 8.08
C ILE A 366 55.11 -18.44 8.69
N GLU A 367 55.31 -19.57 8.01
CA GLU A 367 56.48 -20.42 8.19
C GLU A 367 57.71 -19.70 7.64
N ARG A 368 58.67 -19.38 8.53
CA ARG A 368 60.10 -19.76 8.50
C ARG A 368 60.94 -18.88 9.42
#